data_AF-A0A7R9ZIP3-F1
#
_entry.id   AF-A0A7R9ZIP3-F1
#
_cell.length_a   1.000
_cell.length_b   1.000
_cell.length_c   1.000
_cell.angle_alpha   90.00
_cell.angle_beta   90.00
_cell.angle_gamma   90.00
#
_symmetry.space_group_name_H-M   'P 1'
#
loop_
_entity.id
_entity.type
_entity.pdbx_description
1 polymer ?
#
loop_
_entity_poly.entity_id
_entity_poly.type
_entity_poly.pdbx_seq_one_letter_code
_entity_poly.pdbx_strand_id
1 'polypeptide(L)'
;MLMTFMSCYMAHEARTKRRYRHASSASCWIIHGPTILMILASGLILMDPLRHYLQDQGYLRASMYIPNCPTRSYQTPPRSCTQSSECGAHHCGGEFYADRQGQDCFTCGMADGAAVGLTAGHVGRCSKGAEAFACLSRIGWMVTIACTYIGFVCFVVGVVWNTNLHLKIRNRWKLLRGT
;
A
#
# COMPACT_ATOMS: atom_id res chain seq x y z
N MET A 1 10.46 -11.53 -5.22
CA MET A 1 11.47 -12.53 -4.75
C MET A 1 11.56 -12.63 -3.23
N LEU A 2 11.60 -11.53 -2.45
CA LEU A 2 11.67 -11.59 -0.98
C LEU A 2 10.54 -12.42 -0.32
N MET A 3 9.31 -12.29 -0.82
CA MET A 3 8.15 -13.02 -0.29
C MET A 3 8.21 -14.54 -0.50
N THR A 4 8.81 -14.99 -1.60
CA THR A 4 9.00 -16.42 -1.88
C THR A 4 10.05 -17.01 -0.92
N PHE A 5 11.16 -16.31 -0.69
CA PHE A 5 12.16 -16.73 0.29
C PHE A 5 11.60 -16.80 1.71
N MET A 6 10.81 -15.79 2.12
CA MET A 6 10.15 -15.80 3.43
C MET A 6 9.14 -16.94 3.56
N SER A 7 8.36 -17.21 2.51
CA SER A 7 7.43 -18.36 2.50
C SER A 7 8.17 -19.69 2.64
N CYS A 8 9.27 -19.88 1.91
CA CYS A 8 10.10 -21.07 2.01
C CYS A 8 10.77 -21.22 3.40
N TYR A 9 11.30 -20.13 3.95
CA TYR A 9 11.89 -20.11 5.29
C TYR A 9 10.85 -20.46 6.36
N MET A 10 9.66 -19.86 6.29
CA MET A 10 8.55 -20.14 7.20
C MET A 10 8.07 -21.59 7.06
N ALA A 11 8.00 -22.13 5.85
CA ALA A 11 7.67 -23.54 5.63
C ALA A 11 8.75 -24.48 6.20
N HIS A 12 10.02 -24.12 6.07
CA HIS A 12 11.14 -24.85 6.65
C HIS A 12 11.10 -24.82 8.19
N GLU A 13 10.89 -23.64 8.79
CA GLU A 13 10.80 -23.48 10.25
C GLU A 13 9.55 -24.16 10.84
N ALA A 14 8.43 -24.16 10.09
CA ALA A 14 7.23 -24.91 10.47
C ALA A 14 7.50 -26.43 10.50
N ARG A 15 8.30 -26.95 9.57
CA ARG A 15 8.70 -28.36 9.56
C ARG A 15 9.61 -28.73 10.74
N THR A 16 10.54 -27.86 11.12
CA THR A 16 11.41 -28.11 12.29
C THR A 16 10.63 -28.03 13.60
N LYS A 17 9.72 -27.04 13.76
CA LYS A 17 8.84 -26.94 14.94
C LYS A 17 7.85 -28.11 15.06
N ARG A 18 7.42 -28.70 13.94
CA ARG A 18 6.58 -29.92 13.93
C ARG A 18 7.20 -31.08 14.68
N ARG A 19 8.53 -31.25 14.60
CA ARG A 19 9.25 -32.33 15.29
C ARG A 19 9.19 -32.20 16.82
N TYR A 20 9.07 -30.99 17.34
CA TYR A 20 8.96 -30.73 18.79
C TYR A 20 7.53 -30.82 19.34
N ARG A 21 6.51 -30.72 18.48
CA ARG A 21 5.09 -30.67 18.88
C ARG A 21 4.36 -32.02 18.78
N HIS A 22 5.08 -33.14 18.69
CA HIS A 22 4.49 -34.48 18.63
C HIS A 22 3.73 -34.92 19.90
N ALA A 23 3.53 -34.03 20.88
CA ALA A 23 2.70 -34.27 22.05
C ALA A 23 1.28 -33.70 21.83
N SER A 24 0.32 -34.60 21.64
CA SER A 24 -1.14 -34.41 21.62
C SER A 24 -1.79 -33.90 20.32
N SER A 25 -3.03 -34.36 20.12
CA SER A 25 -3.92 -34.20 18.97
C SER A 25 -4.24 -32.73 18.62
N ALA A 26 -3.25 -31.99 18.14
CA ALA A 26 -3.45 -30.62 17.68
C ALA A 26 -4.13 -30.62 16.31
N SER A 27 -5.26 -29.89 16.20
CA SER A 27 -5.98 -29.68 14.94
C SER A 27 -5.06 -29.15 13.84
N CYS A 28 -5.30 -29.56 12.59
CA CYS A 28 -4.58 -29.13 11.39
C CYS A 28 -4.41 -27.59 11.30
N TRP A 29 -5.42 -26.84 11.75
CA TRP A 29 -5.40 -25.37 11.83
C TRP A 29 -4.34 -24.79 12.77
N ILE A 30 -4.02 -25.47 13.87
CA ILE A 30 -2.98 -25.01 14.80
C ILE A 30 -1.59 -25.10 14.15
N ILE A 31 -1.43 -26.05 13.22
CA ILE A 31 -0.15 -26.30 12.54
C ILE A 31 -0.02 -25.43 11.29
N HIS A 32 -1.04 -25.37 10.44
CA HIS A 32 -0.98 -24.69 9.15
C HIS A 32 -1.56 -23.28 9.13
N GLY A 33 -2.34 -22.90 10.16
CA GLY A 33 -2.99 -21.60 10.25
C GLY A 33 -2.06 -20.41 9.99
N PRO A 34 -0.88 -20.33 10.63
CA PRO A 34 0.06 -19.24 10.39
C PRO A 34 0.52 -19.16 8.93
N THR A 35 0.81 -20.30 8.29
CA THR A 35 1.25 -20.33 6.89
C THR A 35 0.14 -19.87 5.95
N ILE A 36 -1.08 -20.33 6.17
CA ILE A 36 -2.25 -19.93 5.35
C ILE A 36 -2.49 -18.42 5.51
N LEU A 37 -2.45 -17.90 6.73
CA LEU A 37 -2.60 -16.46 6.99
C LEU A 37 -1.52 -15.63 6.29
N MET A 38 -0.27 -16.10 6.28
CA MET A 38 0.83 -15.38 5.61
C MET A 38 0.67 -15.36 4.08
N ILE A 39 0.21 -16.47 3.48
CA ILE A 39 -0.05 -16.53 2.03
C ILE A 39 -1.19 -15.58 1.66
N LEU A 40 -2.30 -15.64 2.41
CA LEU A 40 -3.45 -14.75 2.19
C LEU A 40 -3.08 -13.29 2.38
N ALA A 41 -2.36 -12.96 3.46
CA ALA A 41 -1.88 -11.61 3.72
C ALA A 41 -1.00 -11.08 2.59
N SER A 42 -0.08 -11.91 2.09
CA SER A 42 0.80 -11.53 0.98
C SER A 42 0.00 -11.23 -0.30
N GLY A 43 -0.99 -12.06 -0.62
CA GLY A 43 -1.88 -11.82 -1.75
C GLY A 43 -2.69 -10.53 -1.61
N LEU A 44 -3.24 -10.28 -0.42
CA LEU A 44 -4.01 -9.07 -0.12
C LEU A 44 -3.17 -7.79 -0.20
N ILE A 45 -1.95 -7.80 0.35
CA ILE A 45 -1.03 -6.66 0.32
C ILE A 45 -0.55 -6.38 -1.12
N LEU A 46 -0.30 -7.42 -1.91
CA LEU A 46 0.14 -7.27 -3.31
C LEU A 46 -0.97 -6.82 -4.26
N MET A 47 -2.23 -6.90 -3.84
CA MET A 47 -3.38 -6.56 -4.69
C MET A 47 -3.40 -5.06 -5.05
N ASP A 48 -2.96 -4.19 -4.14
CA ASP A 48 -2.89 -2.74 -4.35
C ASP A 48 -1.83 -2.31 -5.39
N PRO A 49 -0.54 -2.72 -5.30
CA PRO A 49 0.43 -2.42 -6.35
C PRO A 49 0.10 -3.13 -7.67
N LEU A 50 -0.50 -4.33 -7.63
CA LEU A 50 -0.95 -5.02 -8.84
C LEU A 50 -2.06 -4.21 -9.54
N ARG A 51 -3.00 -3.62 -8.79
CA ARG A 51 -4.01 -2.72 -9.35
C ARG A 51 -3.36 -1.53 -10.04
N HIS A 52 -2.41 -0.85 -9.38
CA HIS A 52 -1.70 0.28 -9.98
C HIS A 52 -1.02 -0.11 -11.29
N TYR A 53 -0.29 -1.24 -11.30
CA TYR A 53 0.32 -1.75 -12.52
C TYR A 53 -0.71 -2.01 -13.64
N LEU A 54 -1.85 -2.62 -13.32
CA LEU A 54 -2.91 -2.88 -14.29
C LEU A 54 -3.60 -1.60 -14.79
N GLN A 55 -3.69 -0.56 -13.95
CA GLN A 55 -4.19 0.76 -14.34
C GLN A 55 -3.20 1.46 -15.28
N ASP A 56 -1.90 1.43 -14.99
CA ASP A 56 -0.86 2.05 -15.81
C ASP A 56 -0.77 1.40 -17.21
N GLN A 57 -1.03 0.10 -17.30
CA GLN A 57 -1.11 -0.62 -18.57
C GLN A 57 -2.45 -0.44 -19.30
N GLY A 58 -3.42 0.26 -18.71
CA GLY A 58 -4.75 0.48 -19.30
C GLY A 58 -5.67 -0.74 -19.30
N TYR A 59 -5.29 -1.85 -18.66
CA TYR A 59 -6.15 -3.03 -18.52
C TYR A 59 -7.33 -2.79 -17.58
N LEU A 60 -7.15 -1.90 -16.59
CA LEU A 60 -8.17 -1.58 -15.59
C LEU A 60 -8.62 -0.12 -15.76
N ARG A 61 -9.82 0.10 -16.30
CA ARG A 61 -10.40 1.44 -16.49
C ARG A 61 -11.16 1.98 -15.27
N ALA A 62 -11.13 1.27 -14.14
CA ALA A 62 -11.80 1.74 -12.94
C ALA A 62 -11.00 2.89 -12.32
N SER A 63 -11.59 4.08 -12.26
CA SER A 63 -11.00 5.22 -11.55
C SER A 63 -10.97 4.94 -10.05
N MET A 64 -9.78 5.08 -9.47
CA MET A 64 -9.58 4.98 -8.01
C MET A 64 -10.18 6.17 -7.28
N TYR A 65 -10.41 7.27 -7.99
CA TYR A 65 -10.89 8.52 -7.44
C TYR A 65 -12.31 8.81 -7.94
N ILE A 66 -13.06 9.54 -7.14
CA ILE A 66 -14.38 10.07 -7.53
C ILE A 66 -14.15 11.11 -8.65
N PRO A 67 -15.09 11.24 -9.61
CA PRO A 67 -15.03 12.30 -10.61
C PRO A 67 -14.90 13.70 -9.97
N ASN A 68 -14.18 14.60 -10.65
CA ASN A 68 -13.87 15.97 -10.18
C ASN A 68 -13.05 16.08 -8.88
N CYS A 69 -12.44 15.00 -8.41
CA CYS A 69 -11.46 15.11 -7.32
C CYS A 69 -10.08 15.52 -7.85
N PRO A 70 -9.37 16.42 -7.15
CA PRO A 70 -8.01 16.78 -7.51
C PRO A 70 -7.06 15.62 -7.20
N THR A 71 -6.38 15.13 -8.23
CA THR A 71 -5.37 14.07 -8.13
C THR A 71 -4.01 14.59 -8.60
N ARG A 72 -2.92 14.12 -7.97
CA ARG A 72 -1.58 14.34 -8.53
C ARG A 72 -1.32 13.23 -9.54
N SER A 73 -0.98 13.61 -10.76
CA SER A 73 -0.41 12.71 -11.75
C SER A 73 1.08 13.01 -11.86
N TYR A 74 1.91 11.99 -11.64
CA TYR A 74 3.30 12.07 -12.03
C TYR A 74 3.36 12.11 -13.56
N GLN A 75 3.82 13.22 -14.09
CA GLN A 75 4.15 13.35 -15.50
C GLN A 75 5.62 13.72 -15.57
N THR A 76 6.37 13.00 -16.42
CA THR A 76 7.76 13.36 -16.68
C THR A 76 7.77 14.74 -17.32
N PRO A 77 8.34 15.77 -16.68
CA PRO A 77 8.37 17.09 -17.26
C PRO A 77 9.24 17.09 -18.52
N PRO A 78 9.11 18.11 -19.39
CA PRO A 78 10.04 18.32 -20.48
C PRO A 78 11.48 18.35 -19.93
N ARG A 79 12.46 17.81 -20.68
CA ARG A 79 13.86 17.67 -20.23
C ARG A 79 14.51 18.99 -19.76
N SER A 80 13.95 20.13 -20.17
CA SER A 80 14.38 21.47 -19.78
C SER A 80 13.93 21.90 -18.38
N CYS A 81 13.10 21.12 -17.70
CA CYS A 81 12.41 21.50 -16.47
C CYS A 81 12.51 20.36 -15.46
N THR A 82 13.65 20.25 -14.78
CA THR A 82 13.93 19.15 -13.85
C THR A 82 13.96 19.59 -12.40
N GLN A 83 14.02 20.89 -12.13
CA GLN A 83 14.07 21.41 -10.77
C GLN A 83 12.75 22.05 -10.36
N SER A 84 12.38 21.85 -9.09
CA SER A 84 11.24 22.49 -8.41
C SER A 84 11.07 24.01 -8.64
N SER A 85 12.16 24.75 -8.86
CA SER A 85 12.16 26.19 -9.13
C SER A 85 11.67 26.53 -10.53
N GLU A 86 11.70 25.55 -11.43
CA GLU A 86 11.28 25.62 -12.82
C GLU A 86 9.83 25.14 -13.00
N CYS A 87 9.31 24.33 -12.06
CA CYS A 87 7.92 23.90 -12.07
C CYS A 87 7.01 25.15 -11.95
N GLY A 88 6.20 25.41 -12.98
CA GLY A 88 5.30 26.56 -13.05
C GLY A 88 5.85 27.73 -13.86
N ALA A 89 7.10 27.66 -14.32
CA ALA A 89 7.61 28.61 -15.30
C ALA A 89 6.86 28.48 -16.64
N HIS A 90 6.57 29.61 -17.29
CA HIS A 90 5.92 29.62 -18.61
C HIS A 90 6.69 28.79 -19.66
N HIS A 91 8.03 28.75 -19.56
CA HIS A 91 8.89 27.93 -20.42
C HIS A 91 8.78 26.41 -20.17
N CYS A 92 8.12 26.02 -19.09
CA CYS A 92 7.85 24.64 -18.69
C CYS A 92 6.38 24.26 -18.85
N GLY A 93 5.59 25.05 -19.57
CA GLY A 93 4.17 24.78 -19.81
C GLY A 93 3.22 25.22 -18.69
N GLY A 94 3.72 25.79 -17.58
CA GLY A 94 2.89 26.39 -16.51
C GLY A 94 1.98 25.44 -15.70
N GLU A 95 1.87 24.17 -16.08
CA GLU A 95 0.95 23.19 -15.46
C GLU A 95 1.63 22.31 -14.40
N PHE A 96 2.94 22.46 -14.22
CA PHE A 96 3.75 21.66 -13.31
C PHE A 96 4.00 22.38 -11.98
N TYR A 97 3.98 21.66 -10.88
CA TYR A 97 4.22 22.20 -9.53
C TYR A 97 5.13 21.26 -8.74
N ALA A 98 5.94 21.82 -7.84
CA ALA A 98 6.68 21.05 -6.83
C ALA A 98 6.16 21.42 -5.44
N ASP A 99 6.12 20.42 -4.54
CA ASP A 99 5.66 20.60 -3.17
C ASP A 99 6.73 21.32 -2.33
N ARG A 100 8.01 21.08 -2.64
CA ARG A 100 9.18 21.71 -2.01
C ARG A 100 10.29 21.99 -3.02
N GLN A 101 11.16 22.93 -2.67
CA GLN A 101 12.40 23.17 -3.41
C GLN A 101 13.28 21.90 -3.40
N GLY A 102 13.74 21.46 -4.57
CA GLY A 102 14.52 20.24 -4.81
C GLY A 102 13.71 18.97 -5.11
N GLN A 103 12.39 19.03 -5.24
CA GLN A 103 11.56 17.86 -5.59
C GLN A 103 11.13 17.83 -7.06
N ASP A 104 10.75 16.64 -7.54
CA ASP A 104 10.23 16.42 -8.89
C ASP A 104 8.97 17.26 -9.16
N CYS A 105 8.78 17.65 -10.42
CA CYS A 105 7.57 18.33 -10.86
C CYS A 105 6.39 17.33 -11.00
N PHE A 106 5.19 17.74 -10.58
CA PHE A 106 3.94 16.99 -10.78
C PHE A 106 2.87 17.88 -11.40
N THR A 107 1.90 17.26 -12.08
CA THR A 107 0.71 17.96 -12.61
C THR A 107 -0.49 17.69 -11.71
N CYS A 108 -1.32 18.71 -11.52
CA CYS A 108 -2.59 18.57 -10.82
C CYS A 108 -3.70 18.42 -11.87
N GLY A 109 -4.27 17.22 -11.96
CA GLY A 109 -5.37 16.91 -12.88
C GLY A 109 -6.67 16.66 -12.13
N MET A 110 -7.79 16.74 -12.85
CA MET A 110 -9.05 16.12 -12.40
C MET A 110 -9.09 14.67 -12.92
N ALA A 111 -9.58 13.74 -12.10
CA ALA A 111 -9.53 12.30 -12.35
C ALA A 111 -10.21 11.82 -13.67
N ASP A 112 -11.00 12.66 -14.33
CA ASP A 112 -11.81 12.26 -15.49
C ASP A 112 -11.20 12.63 -16.84
N GLY A 113 -9.93 13.05 -16.89
CA GLY A 113 -9.26 13.37 -18.15
C GLY A 113 -9.87 14.56 -18.89
N ALA A 114 -10.78 15.31 -18.25
CA ALA A 114 -11.06 16.67 -18.64
C ALA A 114 -9.76 17.45 -18.39
N ALA A 115 -8.93 17.54 -19.43
CA ALA A 115 -8.04 18.66 -19.57
C ALA A 115 -8.92 19.88 -19.34
N VAL A 116 -8.79 20.49 -18.16
CA VAL A 116 -9.46 21.75 -17.88
C VAL A 116 -8.82 22.70 -18.86
N GLY A 117 -9.45 22.85 -20.03
CA GLY A 117 -9.07 23.83 -21.01
C GLY A 117 -9.12 25.16 -20.29
N LEU A 118 -7.93 25.67 -19.98
CA LEU A 118 -7.51 27.06 -19.77
C LEU A 118 -8.64 28.10 -19.62
N THR A 119 -9.61 27.84 -18.76
CA THR A 119 -10.58 28.84 -18.31
C THR A 119 -9.99 29.40 -17.03
N ALA A 120 -9.13 30.38 -17.27
CA ALA A 120 -8.58 31.35 -16.34
C ALA A 120 -9.31 31.39 -14.98
N GLY A 121 -8.68 30.88 -13.92
CA GLY A 121 -9.17 31.18 -12.58
C GLY A 121 -8.59 30.38 -11.41
N HIS A 122 -8.15 29.13 -11.62
CA HIS A 122 -7.64 28.30 -10.52
C HIS A 122 -6.29 27.66 -10.88
N VAL A 123 -5.35 28.49 -11.33
CA VAL A 123 -3.91 28.16 -11.41
C VAL A 123 -3.35 28.25 -10.00
N GLY A 124 -3.65 27.28 -9.17
CA GLY A 124 -3.28 27.32 -7.77
C GLY A 124 -3.10 25.92 -7.26
N ARG A 125 -1.86 25.58 -6.92
CA ARG A 125 -1.41 24.52 -6.00
C ARG A 125 -2.48 23.47 -5.71
N CYS A 126 -2.20 22.20 -6.04
CA CYS A 126 -2.97 21.06 -5.54
C CYS A 126 -3.44 21.35 -4.11
N SER A 127 -4.76 21.45 -3.91
CA SER A 127 -5.35 21.82 -2.64
C SER A 127 -4.72 20.99 -1.51
N LYS A 128 -4.56 21.56 -0.32
CA LYS A 128 -4.14 20.81 0.88
C LYS A 128 -5.23 19.77 1.19
N GLY A 129 -5.16 18.61 0.53
CA GLY A 129 -6.26 17.64 0.46
C GLY A 129 -6.43 16.96 -0.90
N ALA A 130 -5.67 17.34 -1.93
CA ALA A 130 -5.45 16.49 -3.09
C ALA A 130 -4.88 15.16 -2.57
N GLU A 131 -5.52 14.04 -2.91
CA GLU A 131 -5.27 12.69 -2.36
C GLU A 131 -5.83 12.40 -0.96
N ALA A 132 -6.73 13.23 -0.41
CA ALA A 132 -7.45 12.86 0.81
C ALA A 132 -8.26 11.57 0.60
N PHE A 133 -8.38 10.75 1.64
CA PHE A 133 -9.23 9.54 1.65
C PHE A 133 -10.71 9.82 1.28
N ALA A 134 -11.15 11.07 1.40
CA ALA A 134 -12.47 11.54 0.95
C ALA A 134 -12.67 11.43 -0.57
N CYS A 135 -11.60 11.47 -1.36
CA CYS A 135 -11.65 11.39 -2.81
C CYS A 135 -11.55 9.97 -3.37
N LEU A 136 -11.36 8.95 -2.53
CA LEU A 136 -11.34 7.56 -3.00
C LEU A 136 -12.75 7.14 -3.44
N SER A 137 -12.84 6.54 -4.62
CA SER A 137 -14.05 5.88 -5.08
C SER A 137 -14.39 4.70 -4.17
N ARG A 138 -15.62 4.18 -4.27
CA ARG A 138 -16.06 3.01 -3.51
C ARG A 138 -15.15 1.79 -3.77
N ILE A 139 -14.62 1.66 -4.99
CA ILE A 139 -13.64 0.63 -5.36
C ILE A 139 -12.28 0.93 -4.72
N GLY A 140 -11.83 2.19 -4.76
CA GLY A 140 -10.61 2.62 -4.08
C GLY A 140 -10.62 2.27 -2.60
N TRP A 141 -11.72 2.57 -1.90
CA TRP A 141 -11.91 2.22 -0.49
C TRP A 141 -11.83 0.72 -0.23
N MET A 142 -12.52 -0.08 -1.05
CA MET A 142 -12.50 -1.54 -0.92
C MET A 142 -11.09 -2.10 -1.10
N VAL A 143 -10.35 -1.66 -2.12
CA VAL A 143 -8.99 -2.16 -2.36
C VAL A 143 -8.03 -1.66 -1.28
N THR A 144 -7.99 -0.36 -1.03
CA THR A 144 -7.01 0.23 -0.12
C THR A 144 -7.28 -0.14 1.32
N ILE A 145 -8.52 -0.06 1.80
CA ILE A 145 -8.84 -0.39 3.19
C ILE A 145 -9.02 -1.88 3.39
N ALA A 146 -9.86 -2.53 2.58
CA ALA A 146 -10.15 -3.94 2.82
C ALA A 146 -8.99 -4.85 2.40
N CYS A 147 -8.32 -4.63 1.26
CA CYS A 147 -7.20 -5.52 0.90
C CYS A 147 -5.93 -5.17 1.68
N THR A 148 -5.53 -3.90 1.73
CA THR A 148 -4.22 -3.56 2.31
C THR A 148 -4.20 -3.64 3.84
N TYR A 149 -5.16 -3.03 4.53
CA TYR A 149 -5.14 -3.03 6.00
C TYR A 149 -5.51 -4.39 6.59
N ILE A 150 -6.50 -5.09 6.04
CA ILE A 150 -6.79 -6.46 6.48
C ILE A 150 -5.60 -7.36 6.16
N GLY A 151 -4.94 -7.17 5.01
CA GLY A 151 -3.70 -7.85 4.66
C GLY A 151 -2.61 -7.66 5.73
N PHE A 152 -2.36 -6.41 6.17
CA PHE A 152 -1.40 -6.12 7.24
C PHE A 152 -1.82 -6.72 8.59
N VAL A 153 -3.09 -6.67 8.96
CA VAL A 153 -3.58 -7.29 10.20
C VAL A 153 -3.38 -8.81 10.15
N CYS A 154 -3.74 -9.46 9.05
CA CYS A 154 -3.51 -10.89 8.84
C CYS A 154 -2.02 -11.24 8.89
N PHE A 155 -1.16 -10.39 8.32
CA PHE A 155 0.29 -10.54 8.38
C PHE A 155 0.79 -10.49 9.83
N VAL A 156 0.42 -9.46 10.60
CA VAL A 156 0.83 -9.31 12.00
C VAL A 156 0.34 -10.48 12.84
N VAL A 157 -0.92 -10.87 12.71
CA VAL A 157 -1.49 -12.03 13.41
C VAL A 157 -0.76 -13.32 13.03
N GLY A 158 -0.47 -13.53 11.74
CA GLY A 158 0.30 -14.66 11.24
C GLY A 158 1.71 -14.74 11.84
N VAL A 159 2.41 -13.61 11.93
CA VAL A 159 3.75 -13.53 12.54
C VAL A 159 3.71 -13.79 14.05
N VAL A 160 2.77 -13.15 14.77
CA VAL A 160 2.59 -13.34 16.22
C VAL A 160 2.25 -14.79 16.56
N TRP A 161 1.45 -15.43 15.72
CA TRP A 161 1.12 -16.85 15.85
C TRP A 161 2.34 -17.73 15.56
N ASN A 162 3.02 -17.55 14.42
CA ASN A 162 4.16 -18.39 14.04
C ASN A 162 5.32 -18.36 15.06
N THR A 163 5.56 -17.19 15.65
CA THR A 163 6.60 -17.00 16.66
C THR A 163 6.17 -17.43 18.07
N ASN A 164 4.89 -17.77 18.25
CA ASN A 164 4.23 -17.96 19.55
C ASN A 164 4.50 -16.79 20.50
N LEU A 165 4.57 -15.57 19.96
CA LEU A 165 4.97 -14.39 20.72
C LEU A 165 4.01 -14.13 21.88
N HIS A 166 2.72 -14.41 21.70
CA HIS A 166 1.70 -14.28 22.74
C HIS A 166 2.01 -15.12 23.99
N LEU A 167 2.51 -16.35 23.83
CA LEU A 167 2.90 -17.20 24.97
C LEU A 167 4.17 -16.67 25.65
N LYS A 168 5.15 -16.22 24.86
CA LYS A 168 6.40 -15.66 25.38
C LYS A 168 6.13 -14.40 26.21
N ILE A 169 5.30 -13.49 25.69
CA ILE A 169 4.88 -12.28 26.40
C ILE A 169 4.14 -12.65 27.68
N ARG A 170 3.17 -13.57 27.62
CA ARG A 170 2.41 -14.00 28.80
C ARG A 170 3.31 -14.61 29.88
N ASN A 171 4.30 -15.42 29.50
CA ASN A 171 5.21 -16.05 30.45
C ASN A 171 6.16 -15.04 31.09
N ARG A 172 6.68 -14.08 30.31
CA ARG A 172 7.51 -12.98 30.84
C ARG A 172 6.69 -12.05 31.76
N TRP A 173 5.44 -11.80 31.41
CA TRP A 173 4.52 -11.01 32.23
C TRP A 173 4.20 -11.67 33.57
N LYS A 174 4.07 -13.01 33.61
CA LYS A 174 3.93 -13.77 34.86
C LYS A 174 5.17 -13.66 35.74
N LEU A 175 6.36 -13.85 35.15
CA LEU A 175 7.64 -13.72 35.83
C LEU A 175 7.82 -12.32 36.46
N LEU A 176 7.42 -11.25 35.77
CA LEU A 176 7.48 -9.89 36.30
C LEU A 176 6.49 -9.63 37.45
N ARG A 177 5.38 -10.38 37.52
CA ARG A 177 4.38 -10.26 38.59
C ARG A 177 4.66 -11.18 39.78
N GLY A 178 5.73 -11.97 39.76
CA GLY A 178 6.05 -12.91 40.83
C GLY A 178 5.02 -14.03 41.02
N THR A 179 4.19 -14.31 40.01
CA THR A 179 3.21 -15.41 39.96
C THR A 179 3.68 -16.53 39.06
#